data_AF-A0A5U8SVL5-F1
#
_entry.id   AF-A0A5U8SVL5-F1
#
_cell.length_a   1.000
_cell.length_b   1.000
_cell.length_c   1.000
_cell.angle_alpha   90.00
_cell.angle_beta   90.00
_cell.angle_gamma   90.00
#
_symmetry.space_group_name_H-M   'P 1'
#
loop_
_entity.id
_entity.type
_entity.pdbx_description
1 polymer ?
#
loop_
_entity_poly.entity_id
_entity_poly.type
_entity_poly.pdbx_seq_one_letter_code
_entity_poly.pdbx_strand_id
1 'polypeptide(L)'
;TAAATLLTTLPLLLVTNLTGLGLTMFVAGFFFSPTMILAIGFVEREAPPNMLTEGFTWLITGLAVGVALGSAGVGMIIDTYGIDAGFLLAIAAGICVLLTACIGYVFVFKDDKNSADK
;
A
#
# COMPACT_ATOMS: atom_id res chain seq x y z
N THR A 1 -0.03 -0.04 -25.22
CA THR A 1 0.25 -0.32 -23.80
C THR A 1 -0.05 -1.77 -23.45
N ALA A 2 -1.24 -2.30 -23.74
CA ALA A 2 -1.59 -3.71 -23.50
C ALA A 2 -0.67 -4.76 -24.17
N ALA A 3 -0.25 -4.52 -25.42
CA ALA A 3 0.71 -5.39 -26.11
C ALA A 3 2.13 -5.36 -25.49
N ALA A 4 2.51 -4.23 -24.86
CA ALA A 4 3.76 -4.13 -24.12
C ALA A 4 3.67 -4.90 -22.78
N THR A 5 2.47 -4.99 -22.19
CA THR A 5 2.20 -5.79 -21.00
C THR A 5 2.22 -7.29 -21.27
N LEU A 6 1.83 -7.72 -22.48
CA LEU A 6 1.92 -9.12 -22.92
C LEU A 6 3.37 -9.57 -23.17
N LEU A 7 4.19 -8.66 -23.73
CA LEU A 7 5.59 -8.95 -24.05
C LEU A 7 6.49 -8.99 -22.80
N THR A 8 6.10 -8.28 -21.73
CA THR A 8 6.82 -8.29 -20.44
C THR A 8 6.39 -9.41 -19.48
N THR A 9 5.24 -10.03 -19.71
CA THR A 9 4.76 -11.17 -18.89
C THR A 9 5.30 -12.52 -19.36
N LEU A 10 5.68 -12.63 -20.64
CA LEU A 10 6.24 -13.86 -21.24
C LEU A 10 7.59 -14.30 -20.61
N PRO A 11 8.51 -13.41 -20.22
CA PRO A 11 9.75 -13.78 -19.52
C PRO A 11 9.57 -14.01 -18.02
N LEU A 12 8.45 -13.55 -17.43
CA LEU A 12 8.21 -13.60 -15.99
C LEU A 12 7.91 -15.02 -15.48
N LEU A 13 7.44 -15.89 -16.38
CA LEU A 13 7.26 -17.32 -16.11
C LEU A 13 8.59 -18.09 -16.01
N LEU A 14 9.72 -17.45 -16.37
CA LEU A 14 11.06 -18.05 -16.40
C LEU A 14 12.02 -17.51 -15.31
N VAL A 15 11.64 -16.51 -14.50
CA VAL A 15 12.60 -15.73 -13.72
C VAL A 15 12.69 -16.10 -12.24
N THR A 16 13.78 -16.81 -11.95
CA THR A 16 14.40 -17.10 -10.66
C THR A 16 15.45 -16.03 -10.31
N ASN A 17 15.15 -14.71 -10.34
CA ASN A 17 16.19 -13.65 -10.18
C ASN A 17 15.94 -12.62 -9.06
N LEU A 18 16.92 -12.55 -8.16
CA LEU A 18 17.04 -11.63 -7.01
C LEU A 18 16.95 -10.13 -7.37
N THR A 19 17.31 -9.77 -8.60
CA THR A 19 17.27 -8.39 -9.11
C THR A 19 15.84 -7.87 -9.29
N GLY A 20 14.89 -8.74 -9.68
CA GLY A 20 13.47 -8.39 -9.80
C GLY A 20 12.85 -8.04 -8.44
N LEU A 21 13.17 -8.83 -7.41
CA LEU A 21 12.77 -8.57 -6.03
C LEU A 21 13.30 -7.22 -5.53
N GLY A 22 14.59 -6.94 -5.78
CA GLY A 22 15.22 -5.68 -5.42
C GLY A 22 14.54 -4.47 -6.07
N LEU A 23 14.22 -4.53 -7.36
CA LEU A 23 13.52 -3.44 -8.05
C LEU A 23 12.11 -3.21 -7.49
N THR A 24 11.37 -4.28 -7.22
CA THR A 24 10.03 -4.17 -6.61
C THR A 24 10.08 -3.59 -5.20
N MET A 25 11.04 -4.00 -4.37
CA MET A 25 11.25 -3.41 -3.03
C MET A 25 11.65 -1.93 -3.11
N PHE A 26 12.48 -1.57 -4.10
CA PHE A 26 12.86 -0.18 -4.33
C PHE A 26 11.64 0.69 -4.66
N VAL A 27 10.80 0.25 -5.62
CA VAL A 27 9.58 0.98 -5.99
C VAL A 27 8.61 1.06 -4.81
N ALA A 28 8.42 -0.03 -4.05
CA ALA A 28 7.58 -0.03 -2.87
C ALA A 28 8.05 1.01 -1.83
N GLY A 29 9.36 1.08 -1.55
CA GLY A 29 9.92 2.09 -0.65
C GLY A 29 9.76 3.52 -1.17
N PHE A 30 9.91 3.72 -2.48
CA PHE A 30 9.75 5.03 -3.11
C PHE A 30 8.33 5.59 -2.94
N PHE A 31 7.29 4.75 -3.06
CA PHE A 31 5.89 5.18 -2.85
C PHE A 31 5.49 5.22 -1.37
N PHE A 32 6.16 4.45 -0.51
CA PHE A 32 5.89 4.48 0.93
C PHE A 32 6.23 5.84 1.54
N SER A 33 7.32 6.48 1.09
CA SER A 33 7.75 7.81 1.56
C SER A 33 6.68 8.91 1.39
N PRO A 34 6.16 9.20 0.18
CA PRO A 34 5.11 10.20 -0.02
C PRO A 34 3.78 9.82 0.66
N THR A 35 3.52 8.53 0.88
CA THR A 35 2.33 8.10 1.62
C THR A 35 2.45 8.48 3.09
N MET A 36 3.61 8.25 3.69
CA MET A 36 3.82 8.51 5.10
C MET A 36 3.86 10.01 5.44
N ILE A 37 4.45 10.84 4.57
CA ILE A 37 4.43 12.30 4.77
C ILE A 37 3.00 12.86 4.71
N LEU A 38 2.14 12.33 3.83
CA LEU A 38 0.73 12.72 3.78
C LEU A 38 -0.01 12.25 5.04
N ALA A 39 0.24 11.04 5.52
CA ALA A 39 -0.40 10.51 6.72
C ALA A 39 -0.05 11.35 7.97
N ILE A 40 1.22 11.72 8.12
CA ILE A 40 1.69 12.63 9.18
C ILE A 40 0.99 14.00 9.05
N GLY A 41 0.96 14.57 7.85
CA GLY A 41 0.30 15.86 7.60
C GLY A 41 -1.21 15.83 7.86
N PHE A 42 -1.88 14.70 7.61
CA PHE A 42 -3.30 14.52 7.97
C PHE A 42 -3.51 14.54 9.48
N VAL A 43 -2.66 13.87 10.26
CA VAL A 43 -2.74 13.91 11.72
C VAL A 43 -2.54 15.33 12.24
N GLU A 44 -1.58 16.08 11.68
CA GLU A 44 -1.34 17.48 12.09
C GLU A 44 -2.52 18.42 11.79
N ARG A 45 -3.26 18.17 10.71
CA ARG A 45 -4.42 19.01 10.33
C ARG A 45 -5.69 18.66 11.09
N GLU A 46 -5.90 17.37 11.36
CA GLU A 46 -7.17 16.89 11.90
C GLU A 46 -7.16 16.75 13.43
N ALA A 47 -5.99 16.48 14.03
CA ALA A 47 -5.89 16.41 15.48
C ALA A 47 -5.79 17.82 16.09
N PRO A 48 -6.56 18.10 17.16
CA PRO A 48 -6.45 19.36 17.86
C PRO A 48 -5.04 19.53 18.48
N PRO A 49 -4.52 20.76 18.61
CA PRO A 49 -3.12 21.02 18.97
C PRO A 49 -2.66 20.37 20.29
N ASN A 50 -3.59 20.07 21.19
CA ASN A 50 -3.36 19.44 22.48
C ASN A 50 -3.25 17.90 22.44
N MET A 51 -3.56 17.24 21.32
CA MET A 51 -3.58 15.78 21.21
C MET A 51 -2.73 15.24 20.03
N LEU A 52 -1.84 16.04 19.47
CA LEU A 52 -0.95 15.60 18.37
C LEU A 52 -0.11 14.38 18.75
N THR A 53 0.37 14.31 20.00
CA THR A 53 1.15 13.16 20.48
C THR A 53 0.32 11.88 20.53
N GLU A 54 -0.95 11.95 20.94
CA GLU A 54 -1.86 10.80 20.88
C GLU A 54 -2.14 10.42 19.42
N GLY A 55 -2.40 11.40 18.54
CA GLY A 55 -2.63 11.16 17.11
C GLY A 55 -1.47 10.39 16.44
N PHE A 56 -0.23 10.81 16.66
CA PHE A 56 0.94 10.09 16.15
C PHE A 56 1.10 8.70 16.77
N THR A 57 0.80 8.56 18.07
CA THR A 57 0.87 7.27 18.76
C THR A 57 -0.14 6.29 18.16
N TRP A 58 -1.38 6.72 17.93
CA TRP A 58 -2.40 5.91 17.27
C TRP A 58 -2.03 5.57 15.83
N LEU A 59 -1.46 6.52 15.07
CA LEU A 59 -1.02 6.29 13.70
C LEU A 59 0.07 5.21 13.61
N ILE A 60 1.11 5.30 14.44
CA ILE A 60 2.22 4.32 14.43
C ILE A 60 1.73 2.96 14.96
N THR A 61 0.88 2.95 15.99
CA THR A 61 0.32 1.71 16.54
C THR A 61 -0.57 1.01 15.50
N GLY A 62 -1.43 1.75 14.80
CA GLY A 62 -2.24 1.22 13.70
C GLY A 62 -1.39 0.65 12.58
N LEU A 63 -0.31 1.33 12.18
CA LEU A 63 0.65 0.83 11.20
C LEU A 63 1.28 -0.49 11.66
N ALA A 64 1.76 -0.55 12.90
CA ALA A 64 2.38 -1.76 13.46
C ALA A 64 1.40 -2.95 13.50
N VAL A 65 0.15 -2.71 13.91
CA VAL A 65 -0.91 -3.73 13.91
C VAL A 65 -1.18 -4.23 12.48
N GLY A 66 -1.27 -3.32 11.50
CA GLY A 66 -1.46 -3.70 10.10
C GLY A 66 -0.32 -4.56 9.56
N VAL A 67 0.93 -4.19 9.86
CA VAL A 67 2.12 -4.98 9.49
C VAL A 67 2.10 -6.36 10.14
N ALA A 68 1.73 -6.45 11.43
CA ALA A 68 1.64 -7.72 12.13
C ALA A 68 0.58 -8.65 11.52
N LEU A 69 -0.61 -8.12 11.22
CA LEU A 69 -1.68 -8.88 10.55
C LEU A 69 -1.28 -9.34 9.15
N GLY A 70 -0.63 -8.47 8.37
CA GLY A 70 -0.11 -8.80 7.04
C GLY A 70 0.96 -9.89 7.09
N SER A 71 1.92 -9.78 8.00
CA SER A 71 2.98 -10.77 8.22
C SER A 71 2.40 -12.13 8.63
N ALA A 72 1.46 -12.15 9.57
CA ALA A 72 0.81 -13.38 10.02
C ALA A 72 0.03 -14.05 8.87
N GLY A 73 -0.75 -13.28 8.09
CA GLY A 73 -1.52 -13.81 6.96
C GLY A 73 -0.63 -14.37 5.84
N VAL A 74 0.43 -13.64 5.47
CA VAL A 74 1.43 -14.10 4.49
C VAL A 74 2.12 -15.36 4.97
N GLY A 75 2.53 -15.42 6.25
CA GLY A 75 3.16 -16.60 6.85
C GLY A 75 2.29 -17.85 6.75
N MET A 76 1.02 -17.77 7.17
CA MET A 76 0.08 -18.90 7.08
C MET A 76 -0.11 -19.40 5.64
N ILE A 77 -0.13 -18.50 4.66
CA ILE A 77 -0.33 -18.84 3.25
C ILE A 77 0.92 -19.48 2.65
N ILE A 78 2.11 -18.98 3.00
CA ILE A 78 3.37 -19.59 2.58
C ILE A 78 3.54 -20.98 3.18
N ASP A 79 3.17 -21.17 4.46
CA ASP A 79 3.29 -22.47 5.15
C ASP A 79 2.39 -23.55 4.53
N THR A 80 1.25 -23.15 3.95
CA THR A 80 0.24 -24.09 3.41
C THR A 80 0.35 -24.32 1.91
N TYR A 81 0.70 -23.29 1.13
CA TYR A 81 0.71 -23.34 -0.34
C TYR A 81 2.08 -23.08 -0.97
N GLY A 82 3.11 -22.88 -0.16
CA GLY A 82 4.47 -22.60 -0.62
C GLY A 82 4.70 -21.13 -1.00
N ILE A 83 5.93 -20.83 -1.36
CA ILE A 83 6.43 -19.45 -1.58
C ILE A 83 5.73 -18.75 -2.75
N ASP A 84 5.35 -19.49 -3.80
CA ASP A 84 4.68 -18.94 -4.98
C ASP A 84 3.31 -18.34 -4.66
N ALA A 85 2.57 -18.94 -3.72
CA ALA A 85 1.29 -18.42 -3.25
C ALA A 85 1.46 -17.13 -2.42
N GLY A 86 2.59 -17.00 -1.72
CA GLY A 86 2.94 -15.75 -1.01
C GLY A 86 3.11 -14.56 -1.96
N PHE A 87 3.68 -14.79 -3.16
CA PHE A 87 3.78 -13.74 -4.18
C PHE A 87 2.44 -13.34 -4.77
N LEU A 88 1.55 -14.31 -5.05
CA LEU A 88 0.19 -14.01 -5.50
C LEU A 88 -0.60 -13.19 -4.47
N LEU A 89 -0.41 -13.49 -3.18
CA LEU A 89 -1.02 -12.73 -2.11
C LEU A 89 -0.47 -11.29 -2.03
N ALA A 90 0.84 -11.09 -2.23
CA ALA A 90 1.43 -9.76 -2.29
C ALA A 90 0.87 -8.93 -3.45
N ILE A 91 0.65 -9.55 -4.62
CA ILE A 91 0.00 -8.91 -5.77
C ILE A 91 -1.44 -8.53 -5.42
N ALA A 92 -2.21 -9.45 -4.83
CA ALA A 92 -3.58 -9.18 -4.40
C ALA A 92 -3.66 -8.04 -3.37
N ALA A 93 -2.75 -8.01 -2.40
CA ALA A 93 -2.64 -6.92 -1.43
C ALA A 93 -2.32 -5.58 -2.11
N GLY A 94 -1.43 -5.57 -3.10
CA GLY A 94 -1.14 -4.38 -3.91
C GLY A 94 -2.39 -3.86 -4.66
N ILE A 95 -3.19 -4.75 -5.22
CA ILE A 95 -4.47 -4.39 -5.85
C ILE A 95 -5.45 -3.81 -4.83
N CYS A 96 -5.56 -4.41 -3.64
CA CYS A 96 -6.40 -3.87 -2.57
C CYS A 96 -5.99 -2.46 -2.15
N VAL A 97 -4.69 -2.19 -2.01
CA VAL A 97 -4.18 -0.84 -1.71
C VAL A 97 -4.54 0.14 -2.83
N LEU A 98 -4.40 -0.28 -4.09
CA LEU A 98 -4.74 0.55 -5.25
C LEU A 98 -6.24 0.89 -5.28
N LEU A 99 -7.09 -0.07 -4.94
CA LEU A 99 -8.54 0.15 -4.81
C LEU A 99 -8.85 1.12 -3.66
N THR A 100 -8.26 0.93 -2.48
CA THR A 100 -8.45 1.84 -1.33
C THR A 100 -7.98 3.25 -1.65
N ALA A 101 -6.84 3.39 -2.32
CA ALA A 101 -6.32 4.68 -2.78
C ALA A 101 -7.27 5.34 -3.80
N CYS A 102 -7.79 4.58 -4.77
CA CYS A 102 -8.80 5.07 -5.71
C CYS A 102 -10.07 5.55 -5.00
N ILE A 103 -10.57 4.79 -4.01
CA ILE A 103 -11.76 5.16 -3.24
C ILE A 103 -11.49 6.45 -2.44
N GLY A 104 -10.32 6.55 -1.80
CA GLY A 104 -9.90 7.76 -1.08
C GLY A 104 -9.82 8.98 -2.01
N TYR A 105 -9.26 8.82 -3.21
CA TYR A 105 -9.22 9.87 -4.22
C TYR A 105 -10.62 10.32 -4.64
N VAL A 106 -11.53 9.38 -4.89
CA VAL A 106 -12.92 9.69 -5.27
C VAL A 106 -13.66 10.39 -4.14
N PHE A 107 -13.40 10.04 -2.88
CA PHE A 107 -14.04 10.66 -1.73
C PHE A 107 -13.52 12.09 -1.48
N VAL A 108 -12.20 12.30 -1.54
CA VAL A 108 -11.58 13.63 -1.42
C VAL A 108 -12.02 14.56 -2.55
N PHE A 109 -12.06 14.07 -3.79
CA PHE A 109 -12.51 14.86 -4.94
C PHE A 109 -14.02 15.17 -4.90
N LYS A 110 -14.81 14.36 -4.19
CA LYS A 110 -16.23 14.64 -3.97
C LYS A 110 -16.43 15.82 -3.00
N ASP A 111 -15.59 15.94 -1.98
CA ASP A 111 -15.70 17.02 -0.99
C ASP A 111 -15.32 18.39 -1.57
N ASP A 112 -14.34 18.42 -2.48
CA ASP A 112 -13.93 19.64 -3.19
C ASP A 112 -15.06 20.19 -4.09
N LYS A 113 -15.87 19.31 -4.70
CA LYS A 113 -17.06 19.73 -5.46
C LYS A 113 -18.20 20.25 -4.59
N ASN A 114 -18.32 19.78 -3.35
CA ASN A 114 -19.40 20.16 -2.44
C ASN A 114 -19.12 21.50 -1.73
N SER A 115 -17.86 21.91 -1.65
CA SER A 115 -17.46 23.25 -1.16
C SER A 115 -17.52 24.34 -2.24
N ALA A 116 -17.45 23.98 -3.53
CA ALA A 116 -17.59 24.93 -4.64
C ALA A 116 -19.06 25.26 -5.01
N ASP A 117 -20.02 24.53 -4.43
CA ASP A 117 -21.48 24.70 -4.65
C ASP A 117 -22.19 25.42 -3.48
N LYS A 118 -21.46 25.81 -2.42
CA LYS A 118 -21.95 26.63 -1.30
C LYS A 118 -21.34 28.02 -1.30
#